data_AF-A0A4S8LS97-F1
#
_entry.id   AF-A0A4S8LS97-F1
#
_cell.length_a   1.000
_cell.length_b   1.000
_cell.length_c   1.000
_cell.angle_alpha   90.00
_cell.angle_beta   90.00
_cell.angle_gamma   90.00
#
_symmetry.space_group_name_H-M   'P 1'
#
loop_
_entity.id
_entity.type
_entity.pdbx_description
1 polymer ?
#
loop_
_entity_poly.entity_id
_entity_poly.type
_entity_poly.pdbx_seq_one_letter_code
_entity_poly.pdbx_strand_id
1 'polypeptide(L)'
;MSPSNSLQVTLGGLQVSVLIATFVYAISCFQTYLYWRSKFNDRIGVKILVCLVWLFETAHTLCFWFYLFTITVKYYGVPEELDKQHWSLAVSIVFHGLINGCVQGYYSYRVYILCGRHKIIPIMCWIVCVIEGCSSIAGAVLFYCLDPVIFAANVQFLPTSVIVLDLSVGIVNTTTLCYYLLKRKTGIHRP
;
A
#
# COMPACT_ATOMS: atom_id res chain seq x y z
N MET A 1 13.97 -11.74 27.22
CA MET A 1 14.71 -12.03 25.97
C MET A 1 16.06 -11.34 26.09
N SER A 2 17.20 -12.00 25.80
CA SER A 2 18.48 -11.25 25.75
C SER A 2 18.40 -10.21 24.63
N PRO A 3 19.04 -9.03 24.77
CA PRO A 3 19.02 -7.99 23.75
C PRO A 3 19.50 -8.49 22.37
N SER A 4 20.40 -9.47 22.34
CA SER A 4 20.85 -10.15 21.11
C SER A 4 19.74 -10.93 20.39
N ASN A 5 18.86 -11.61 21.13
CA ASN A 5 17.76 -12.38 20.53
C ASN A 5 16.68 -11.47 19.95
N SER A 6 16.36 -10.36 20.62
CA SER A 6 15.38 -9.40 20.12
C SER A 6 15.84 -8.76 18.80
N LEU A 7 17.12 -8.41 18.70
CA LEU A 7 17.70 -7.85 17.48
C LEU A 7 17.61 -8.81 16.29
N GLN A 8 17.96 -10.09 16.49
CA GLN A 8 17.89 -11.10 15.43
C GLN A 8 16.46 -11.31 14.93
N VAL A 9 15.48 -11.31 15.83
CA VAL A 9 14.06 -11.44 15.46
C VAL A 9 13.58 -10.23 14.66
N THR A 10 13.91 -9.00 15.09
CA THR A 10 13.50 -7.77 14.39
C THR A 10 14.16 -7.65 13.02
N LEU A 11 15.48 -7.85 12.94
CA LEU A 11 16.22 -7.73 11.67
C LEU A 11 15.88 -8.87 10.71
N GLY A 12 15.77 -10.10 11.22
CA GLY A 12 15.35 -11.26 10.43
C GLY A 12 13.93 -11.09 9.90
N GLY A 13 13.01 -10.63 10.75
CA GLY A 13 11.64 -10.30 10.37
C GLY A 13 11.58 -9.24 9.27
N LEU A 14 12.28 -8.12 9.45
CA LEU A 14 12.40 -7.06 8.46
C LEU A 14 12.91 -7.58 7.12
N GLN A 15 13.98 -8.39 7.13
CA GLN A 15 14.57 -8.94 5.91
C GLN A 15 13.58 -9.84 5.16
N VAL A 16 12.88 -10.74 5.88
CA VAL A 16 11.85 -11.60 5.28
C VAL A 16 10.70 -10.76 4.73
N SER A 17 10.23 -9.74 5.45
CA SER A 17 9.17 -8.84 4.99
C SER A 17 9.55 -8.12 3.69
N VAL A 18 10.78 -7.59 3.58
CA VAL A 18 11.25 -6.92 2.35
C VAL A 18 11.35 -7.89 1.17
N LEU A 19 11.78 -9.14 1.40
CA LEU A 19 11.80 -10.17 0.35
C LEU A 19 10.40 -10.49 -0.16
N ILE A 20 9.44 -10.72 0.75
CA ILE A 20 8.04 -10.98 0.39
C ILE A 20 7.46 -9.77 -0.37
N ALA A 21 7.68 -8.55 0.12
CA ALA A 21 7.22 -7.33 -0.55
C ALA A 21 7.80 -7.20 -1.97
N THR A 22 9.07 -7.58 -2.16
CA THR A 22 9.73 -7.58 -3.47
C THR A 22 9.07 -8.57 -4.44
N PHE A 23 8.66 -9.76 -3.97
CA PHE A 23 7.90 -10.70 -4.79
C PHE A 23 6.53 -10.14 -5.19
N VAL A 24 5.83 -9.48 -4.28
CA VAL A 24 4.54 -8.81 -4.59
C VAL A 24 4.75 -7.71 -5.63
N TYR A 25 5.81 -6.91 -5.51
CA TYR A 25 6.18 -5.91 -6.50
C TYR A 25 6.44 -6.51 -7.90
N ALA A 26 7.09 -7.68 -7.98
CA ALA A 26 7.29 -8.38 -9.24
C ALA A 26 5.96 -8.80 -9.89
N ILE A 27 4.97 -9.21 -9.09
CA ILE A 27 3.61 -9.50 -9.56
C ILE A 27 2.95 -8.23 -10.10
N SER A 28 3.06 -7.09 -9.39
CA SER A 28 2.55 -5.80 -9.84
C SER A 28 3.19 -5.34 -11.16
N CYS A 29 4.49 -5.57 -11.34
CA CYS A 29 5.18 -5.34 -12.62
C CYS A 29 4.62 -6.22 -13.74
N PHE A 30 4.31 -7.48 -13.45
CA PHE A 30 3.73 -8.38 -14.44
C PHE A 30 2.30 -7.97 -14.82
N GLN A 31 1.47 -7.56 -13.85
CA GLN A 31 0.14 -7.02 -14.09
C GLN A 31 0.20 -5.77 -14.97
N THR A 32 1.15 -4.90 -14.67
CA THR A 32 1.48 -3.71 -15.46
C THR A 32 1.83 -4.18 -16.88
N TYR A 33 2.83 -5.02 -17.10
CA TYR A 33 3.17 -5.53 -18.43
C TYR A 33 1.98 -6.11 -19.22
N LEU A 34 1.12 -6.92 -18.58
CA LEU A 34 -0.08 -7.48 -19.22
C LEU A 34 -1.09 -6.41 -19.65
N TYR A 35 -1.23 -5.33 -18.89
CA TYR A 35 -2.12 -4.21 -19.21
C TYR A 35 -1.73 -3.54 -20.55
N TRP A 36 -0.44 -3.25 -20.73
CA TRP A 36 0.04 -2.62 -21.97
C TRP A 36 0.02 -3.61 -23.14
N ARG A 37 0.27 -4.91 -22.89
CA ARG A 37 0.21 -5.94 -23.93
C ARG A 37 -1.21 -6.18 -24.45
N SER A 38 -2.22 -6.14 -23.57
CA SER A 38 -3.61 -6.43 -23.92
C SER A 38 -4.29 -5.33 -24.75
N LYS A 39 -3.62 -4.19 -24.98
CA LYS A 39 -4.12 -3.05 -25.77
C LYS A 39 -5.56 -2.65 -25.43
N PHE A 40 -5.87 -2.55 -24.13
CA PHE A 40 -7.20 -2.11 -23.70
C PHE A 40 -7.54 -0.74 -24.30
N ASN A 41 -8.77 -0.58 -24.80
CA ASN A 41 -9.31 0.68 -25.30
C ASN A 41 -9.77 1.58 -24.14
N ASP A 42 -8.93 1.73 -23.13
CA ASP A 42 -9.20 2.56 -21.96
C ASP A 42 -8.88 4.03 -22.23
N ARG A 43 -9.58 4.89 -21.48
CA ARG A 43 -9.33 6.34 -21.47
C ARG A 43 -7.88 6.62 -21.07
N ILE A 44 -7.30 7.68 -21.64
CA ILE A 44 -5.92 8.11 -21.39
C ILE A 44 -5.63 8.27 -19.89
N GLY A 45 -6.60 8.78 -19.11
CA GLY A 45 -6.45 8.92 -17.67
C GLY A 45 -6.17 7.60 -16.93
N VAL A 46 -6.75 6.48 -17.36
CA VAL A 46 -6.47 5.16 -16.76
C VAL A 46 -5.05 4.72 -17.10
N LYS A 47 -4.60 4.92 -18.34
CA LYS A 47 -3.22 4.59 -18.75
C LYS A 47 -2.18 5.38 -17.96
N ILE A 48 -2.43 6.68 -17.75
CA ILE A 48 -1.57 7.53 -16.91
C ILE A 48 -1.56 7.01 -15.47
N LEU A 49 -2.73 6.68 -14.92
CA LEU A 49 -2.85 6.17 -13.56
C LEU A 49 -2.03 4.87 -13.36
N VAL A 50 -2.15 3.90 -14.26
CA VAL A 50 -1.41 2.64 -14.14
C VAL A 50 0.10 2.89 -14.21
N CYS A 51 0.55 3.80 -15.07
CA CYS A 51 1.96 4.20 -15.14
C CYS A 51 2.45 4.85 -13.84
N LEU A 52 1.67 5.78 -13.27
CA LEU A 52 2.01 6.46 -12.01
C LEU A 52 2.07 5.48 -10.84
N VAL A 53 1.09 4.58 -10.71
CA VAL A 53 1.08 3.55 -9.66
C VAL A 53 2.30 2.66 -9.78
N TRP A 54 2.67 2.23 -10.99
CA TRP A 54 3.87 1.44 -11.21
C TRP A 54 5.15 2.17 -10.77
N LEU A 55 5.31 3.44 -11.14
CA LEU A 55 6.45 4.25 -10.72
C LEU A 55 6.52 4.44 -9.19
N PHE A 56 5.38 4.67 -8.55
CA PHE A 56 5.33 4.81 -7.09
C PHE A 56 5.66 3.50 -6.38
N GLU A 57 5.16 2.36 -6.86
CA GLU A 57 5.51 1.01 -6.36
C GLU A 57 7.00 0.71 -6.51
N THR A 58 7.61 1.11 -7.64
CA THR A 58 9.06 1.01 -7.84
C THR A 58 9.82 1.84 -6.81
N ALA A 59 9.45 3.11 -6.63
CA ALA A 59 10.10 4.01 -5.69
C ALA A 59 9.95 3.54 -4.23
N HIS A 60 8.75 3.06 -3.87
CA HIS A 60 8.45 2.46 -2.58
C HIS A 60 9.35 1.25 -2.30
N THR A 61 9.45 0.32 -3.24
CA THR A 61 10.28 -0.88 -3.11
C THR A 61 11.78 -0.52 -3.00
N LEU A 62 12.26 0.45 -3.78
CA LEU A 62 13.63 0.92 -3.71
C LEU A 62 13.97 1.51 -2.34
N CYS A 63 13.05 2.26 -1.71
CA CYS A 63 13.27 2.80 -0.36
C CYS A 63 13.55 1.70 0.67
N PHE A 64 12.83 0.57 0.58
CA PHE A 64 13.06 -0.59 1.45
C PHE A 64 14.39 -1.29 1.15
N TRP A 65 14.79 -1.39 -0.12
CA TRP A 65 16.10 -1.94 -0.46
C TRP A 65 17.25 -1.08 0.05
N PHE A 66 17.14 0.25 -0.07
CA PHE A 66 18.13 1.19 0.48
C PHE A 66 18.20 1.10 2.01
N TYR A 67 17.05 0.99 2.68
CA TYR A 67 16.99 0.81 4.12
C TYR A 67 17.68 -0.49 4.55
N LEU A 68 17.31 -1.61 3.93
CA LEU A 68 17.85 -2.93 4.23
C LEU A 68 19.36 -3.00 3.96
N PHE A 69 19.83 -2.43 2.85
CA PHE A 69 21.26 -2.36 2.55
C PHE A 69 22.02 -1.53 3.61
N THR A 70 21.45 -0.40 4.02
CA THR A 70 22.11 0.49 4.99
C THR A 70 22.24 -0.17 6.35
N ILE A 71 21.19 -0.80 6.86
CA ILE A 71 21.22 -1.49 8.15
C ILE A 71 22.10 -2.75 8.10
N THR A 72 22.00 -3.56 7.04
CA THR A 72 22.69 -4.86 6.98
C THR A 72 24.16 -4.74 6.58
N VAL A 73 24.52 -3.78 5.73
CA VAL A 73 25.89 -3.65 5.19
C VAL A 73 26.63 -2.49 5.84
N LYS A 74 26.04 -1.28 5.81
CA LYS A 74 26.75 -0.06 6.24
C LYS A 74 26.92 0.01 7.76
N TYR A 75 25.90 -0.40 8.51
CA TYR A 75 25.88 -0.36 9.97
C TYR A 75 25.91 -1.77 10.60
N TYR A 76 26.54 -2.72 9.91
CA TYR A 76 26.68 -4.08 10.41
C TYR A 76 27.33 -4.11 11.80
N GLY A 77 26.69 -4.78 12.75
CA GLY A 77 27.18 -4.90 14.13
C GLY A 77 26.92 -3.69 15.03
N VAL A 78 26.20 -2.67 14.55
CA VAL A 78 25.82 -1.48 15.34
C VAL A 78 24.28 -1.46 15.52
N PRO A 79 23.75 -2.13 16.56
CA PRO A 79 22.31 -2.26 16.74
C PRO A 79 21.59 -0.94 17.03
N GLU A 80 22.31 0.05 17.55
CA GLU A 80 21.78 1.39 17.87
C GLU A 80 21.27 2.13 16.62
N GLU A 81 21.77 1.78 15.43
CA GLU A 81 21.34 2.38 14.17
C GLU A 81 19.98 1.84 13.70
N LEU A 82 19.53 0.71 14.25
CA LEU A 82 18.19 0.16 13.99
C LEU A 82 17.09 0.96 14.71
N ASP A 83 17.43 1.55 15.85
CA ASP A 83 16.54 2.43 16.62
C ASP A 83 16.58 3.88 16.09
N LYS A 84 17.43 4.19 15.11
CA LYS A 84 17.49 5.51 14.48
C LYS A 84 16.58 5.59 13.26
N GLN A 85 15.92 6.74 13.14
CA GLN A 85 15.03 7.03 12.04
C GLN A 85 15.81 7.14 10.73
N HIS A 86 15.50 6.27 9.77
CA HIS A 86 16.04 6.39 8.41
C HIS A 86 15.08 7.14 7.50
N TRP A 87 15.59 8.12 6.75
CA TRP A 87 14.80 8.97 5.86
C TRP A 87 14.02 8.15 4.80
N SER A 88 14.58 7.02 4.35
CA SER A 88 13.95 6.18 3.33
C SER A 88 12.64 5.56 3.81
N LEU A 89 12.50 5.28 5.11
CA LEU A 89 11.25 4.79 5.69
C LEU A 89 10.17 5.87 5.74
N ALA A 90 10.54 7.11 6.08
CA ALA A 90 9.60 8.22 6.05
C ALA A 90 9.07 8.47 4.62
N VAL A 91 9.98 8.43 3.63
CA VAL A 91 9.62 8.56 2.21
C VAL A 91 8.76 7.38 1.73
N SER A 92 9.02 6.15 2.18
CA SER A 92 8.19 5.00 1.81
C SER A 92 6.74 5.14 2.30
N ILE A 93 6.51 5.69 3.50
CA ILE A 93 5.15 5.95 3.99
C ILE A 93 4.38 6.87 3.05
N VAL A 94 5.03 7.90 2.51
CA VAL A 94 4.43 8.83 1.54
C VAL A 94 4.06 8.10 0.25
N PHE A 95 4.98 7.29 -0.31
CA PHE A 95 4.67 6.51 -1.51
C PHE A 95 3.54 5.51 -1.28
N HIS A 96 3.50 4.83 -0.13
CA HIS A 96 2.42 3.94 0.24
C HIS A 96 1.06 4.65 0.21
N GLY A 97 0.97 5.84 0.83
CA GLY A 97 -0.26 6.65 0.81
C GLY A 97 -0.68 7.06 -0.60
N LEU A 98 0.27 7.44 -1.46
CA LEU A 98 -0.01 7.80 -2.86
C LEU A 98 -0.53 6.62 -3.67
N ILE A 99 0.13 5.45 -3.56
CA ILE A 99 -0.29 4.22 -4.21
C ILE A 99 -1.72 3.88 -3.78
N ASN A 100 -1.96 3.90 -2.48
CA ASN A 100 -3.26 3.52 -1.93
C ASN A 100 -4.37 4.45 -2.41
N GLY A 101 -4.15 5.76 -2.36
CA GLY A 101 -5.10 6.75 -2.86
C GLY A 101 -5.43 6.57 -4.35
N CYS A 102 -4.41 6.32 -5.18
CA CYS A 102 -4.59 6.06 -6.60
C CYS A 102 -5.40 4.77 -6.86
N VAL A 103 -5.04 3.67 -6.19
CA VAL A 103 -5.63 2.35 -6.40
C VAL A 103 -7.07 2.31 -5.87
N GLN A 104 -7.29 2.73 -4.62
CA GLN A 104 -8.63 2.78 -4.04
C GLN A 104 -9.54 3.73 -4.81
N GLY A 105 -9.06 4.93 -5.17
CA GLY A 105 -9.83 5.89 -5.96
C GLY A 105 -10.32 5.29 -7.28
N TYR A 106 -9.48 4.52 -7.96
CA TYR A 106 -9.84 3.82 -9.18
C TYR A 106 -10.87 2.69 -8.96
N TYR A 107 -10.67 1.85 -7.94
CA TYR A 107 -11.63 0.79 -7.61
C TYR A 107 -12.99 1.36 -7.22
N SER A 108 -13.02 2.40 -6.41
CA SER A 108 -14.26 3.07 -6.03
C SER A 108 -14.94 3.74 -7.22
N TYR A 109 -14.19 4.32 -8.18
CA TYR A 109 -14.75 4.81 -9.44
C TYR A 109 -15.36 3.69 -10.29
N ARG A 110 -14.71 2.53 -10.38
CA ARG A 110 -15.23 1.35 -11.10
C ARG A 110 -16.51 0.83 -10.45
N VAL A 111 -16.54 0.73 -9.12
CA VAL A 111 -17.75 0.37 -8.35
C VAL A 111 -18.86 1.38 -8.58
N TYR A 112 -18.56 2.68 -8.57
CA TYR A 112 -19.54 3.75 -8.85
C TYR A 112 -20.22 3.59 -10.21
N ILE A 113 -19.45 3.33 -11.28
CA ILE A 113 -20.01 3.08 -12.62
C ILE A 113 -20.91 1.84 -12.62
N LEU A 114 -20.53 0.79 -11.87
CA LEU A 114 -21.20 -0.50 -11.90
C LEU A 114 -22.49 -0.52 -11.04
N CYS A 115 -22.51 0.22 -9.92
CA CYS A 115 -23.61 0.30 -8.95
C CYS A 115 -24.84 1.06 -9.45
N GLY A 116 -24.70 1.96 -10.42
CA GLY A 116 -25.82 2.77 -10.95
C GLY A 116 -26.53 3.58 -9.86
N ARG A 117 -27.67 3.08 -9.35
CA ARG A 117 -28.58 3.78 -8.44
C ARG A 117 -28.17 3.71 -6.96
N HIS A 118 -27.38 2.71 -6.54
CA HIS A 118 -26.92 2.56 -5.14
C HIS A 118 -25.50 3.12 -4.95
N LYS A 119 -25.39 4.44 -4.75
CA LYS A 119 -24.13 5.18 -4.66
C LYS A 119 -23.50 5.22 -3.26
N ILE A 120 -24.15 4.65 -2.25
CA ILE A 120 -23.71 4.75 -0.84
C ILE A 120 -22.34 4.08 -0.63
N ILE A 121 -22.16 2.87 -1.16
CA ILE A 121 -20.91 2.10 -1.03
C ILE A 121 -19.70 2.84 -1.62
N PRO A 122 -19.70 3.29 -2.89
CA PRO A 122 -18.54 3.98 -3.44
C PRO A 122 -18.27 5.34 -2.78
N ILE A 123 -19.30 6.04 -2.29
CA ILE A 123 -19.11 7.30 -1.55
C ILE A 123 -18.43 7.02 -0.21
N MET A 124 -18.85 5.98 0.51
CA MET A 124 -18.20 5.58 1.76
C MET A 124 -16.74 5.20 1.52
N CYS A 125 -16.42 4.43 0.49
CA CYS A 125 -15.04 4.09 0.15
C CYS A 125 -14.19 5.32 -0.21
N TRP A 126 -14.77 6.30 -0.91
CA TRP A 126 -14.09 7.57 -1.20
C TRP A 126 -13.79 8.38 0.07
N ILE A 127 -14.74 8.44 1.01
CA ILE A 127 -14.53 9.13 2.29
C ILE A 127 -13.40 8.45 3.08
N VAL A 128 -13.41 7.12 3.16
CA VAL A 128 -12.35 6.38 3.87
C VAL A 128 -10.98 6.58 3.21
N CYS A 129 -10.91 6.58 1.87
CA CYS A 129 -9.67 6.88 1.13
C CYS A 129 -9.10 8.27 1.48
N VAL A 130 -9.94 9.30 1.59
CA VAL A 130 -9.50 10.63 2.01
C VAL A 130 -8.98 10.62 3.46
N ILE A 131 -9.70 9.95 4.36
CA ILE A 131 -9.30 9.82 5.77
C ILE A 131 -7.96 9.10 5.87
N GLU A 132 -7.75 8.04 5.10
CA GLU A 132 -6.49 7.30 5.04
C GLU A 132 -5.34 8.14 4.47
N GLY A 133 -5.59 8.89 3.41
CA GLY A 133 -4.60 9.82 2.87
C GLY A 133 -4.14 10.85 3.91
N CYS A 134 -5.08 11.47 4.62
CA CYS A 134 -4.78 12.37 5.73
C CYS A 134 -4.03 11.67 6.86
N SER A 135 -4.43 10.45 7.22
CA SER A 135 -3.80 9.66 8.28
C SER A 135 -2.39 9.22 7.91
N SER A 136 -2.13 8.90 6.64
CA SER A 136 -0.81 8.54 6.12
C SER A 136 0.15 9.73 6.16
N ILE A 137 -0.30 10.92 5.77
CA ILE A 137 0.49 12.16 5.88
C ILE A 137 0.78 12.48 7.35
N ALA A 138 -0.24 12.43 8.21
CA ALA A 138 -0.08 12.65 9.64
C ALA A 138 0.88 11.63 10.26
N GLY A 139 0.78 10.35 9.86
CA GLY A 139 1.67 9.28 10.29
C GLY A 139 3.12 9.49 9.83
N ALA A 140 3.34 9.96 8.59
CA ALA A 140 4.67 10.27 8.08
C ALA A 140 5.31 11.44 8.85
N VAL A 141 4.54 12.49 9.13
CA VAL A 141 5.01 13.64 9.93
C VAL A 141 5.32 13.21 11.36
N LEU A 142 4.43 12.45 11.98
CA LEU A 142 4.62 11.96 13.35
C LEU A 142 5.84 11.03 13.45
N PHE A 143 6.00 10.15 12.45
CA PHE A 143 7.18 9.29 12.34
C PHE A 143 8.45 10.11 12.10
N TYR A 144 8.37 11.27 11.44
CA TYR A 144 9.55 12.11 11.22
C TYR A 144 9.93 12.96 12.43
N CYS A 145 8.94 13.37 13.23
CA CYS A 145 9.12 14.29 14.37
C CYS A 145 9.33 13.59 15.72
N LEU A 146 8.99 12.30 15.86
CA LEU A 146 9.15 11.54 17.10
C LEU A 146 10.27 10.51 16.97
N ASP A 147 11.07 10.34 18.02
CA ASP A 147 12.03 9.25 18.11
C ASP A 147 11.36 7.88 17.91
N PRO A 148 11.95 6.94 17.15
CA PRO A 148 11.34 5.65 16.82
C PRO A 148 10.90 4.83 18.03
N VAL A 149 11.60 4.98 19.16
CA VAL A 149 11.27 4.29 20.43
C VAL A 149 9.97 4.84 21.04
N ILE A 150 9.79 6.15 21.04
CA ILE A 150 8.55 6.80 21.52
C ILE A 150 7.41 6.50 20.55
N PHE A 151 7.73 6.47 19.25
CA PHE A 151 6.78 6.13 18.21
C PHE A 151 6.23 4.71 18.40
N ALA A 152 7.11 3.73 18.56
CA ALA A 152 6.75 2.33 18.79
C ALA A 152 5.98 2.13 20.11
N ALA A 153 6.38 2.82 21.18
CA ALA A 153 5.75 2.63 22.50
C ALA A 153 4.36 3.25 22.61
N ASN A 154 4.13 4.43 22.02
CA ASN A 154 2.92 5.22 22.30
C ASN A 154 1.99 5.40 21.10
N VAL A 155 2.48 5.29 19.87
CA VAL A 155 1.69 5.63 18.67
C VAL A 155 1.64 4.52 17.63
N GLN A 156 2.18 3.34 17.91
CA GLN A 156 2.10 2.17 17.01
C GLN A 156 0.66 1.74 16.70
N PHE A 157 -0.31 2.04 17.57
CA PHE A 157 -1.72 1.75 17.31
C PHE A 157 -2.25 2.50 16.06
N LEU A 158 -1.72 3.68 15.75
CA LEU A 158 -2.12 4.48 14.60
C LEU A 158 -1.81 3.79 13.27
N PRO A 159 -0.55 3.46 12.92
CA PRO A 159 -0.25 2.78 11.67
C PRO A 159 -0.91 1.40 11.58
N THR A 160 -1.02 0.66 12.70
CA THR A 160 -1.77 -0.62 12.70
C THR A 160 -3.24 -0.42 12.36
N SER A 161 -3.90 0.60 12.92
CA SER A 161 -5.30 0.90 12.60
C SER A 161 -5.51 1.29 11.15
N VAL A 162 -4.59 2.06 10.57
CA VAL A 162 -4.64 2.46 9.15
C VAL A 162 -4.53 1.24 8.24
N ILE A 163 -3.62 0.30 8.52
CA ILE A 163 -3.48 -0.93 7.72
C ILE A 163 -4.74 -1.81 7.80
N VAL A 164 -5.36 -1.89 8.99
CA VAL A 164 -6.61 -2.67 9.16
C VAL A 164 -7.78 -2.03 8.39
N LEU A 165 -7.87 -0.71 8.39
CA LEU A 165 -8.86 0.02 7.60
C LEU A 165 -8.64 -0.21 6.10
N ASP A 166 -7.39 -0.14 5.64
CA ASP A 166 -7.03 -0.33 4.24
C ASP A 166 -7.44 -1.72 3.73
N LEU A 167 -7.06 -2.76 4.48
CA LEU A 167 -7.47 -4.14 4.23
C LEU A 167 -8.99 -4.28 4.15
N SER A 168 -9.71 -3.64 5.08
CA SER A 168 -11.16 -3.71 5.14
C SER A 168 -11.82 -3.06 3.92
N VAL A 169 -11.37 -1.86 3.52
CA VAL A 169 -11.85 -1.17 2.32
C VAL A 169 -11.53 -1.97 1.07
N GLY A 170 -10.33 -2.54 0.98
CA GLY A 170 -9.91 -3.41 -0.12
C GLY A 170 -10.82 -4.62 -0.30
N ILE A 171 -11.18 -5.30 0.81
CA ILE A 171 -12.13 -6.42 0.81
C ILE A 171 -13.51 -5.97 0.32
N VAL A 172 -14.04 -4.86 0.84
CA VAL A 172 -15.36 -4.35 0.45
C VAL A 172 -15.39 -3.99 -1.03
N ASN A 173 -14.39 -3.25 -1.54
CA ASN A 173 -14.30 -2.88 -2.94
C ASN A 173 -14.22 -4.12 -3.85
N THR A 174 -13.36 -5.08 -3.50
CA THR A 174 -13.16 -6.30 -4.28
C THR A 174 -14.41 -7.16 -4.31
N THR A 175 -15.00 -7.44 -3.15
CA THR A 175 -16.24 -8.24 -3.04
C THR A 175 -17.40 -7.58 -3.77
N THR A 176 -17.55 -6.26 -3.65
CA THR A 176 -18.59 -5.50 -4.35
C THR A 176 -18.40 -5.60 -5.86
N LEU A 177 -17.18 -5.38 -6.36
CA LEU A 177 -16.87 -5.49 -7.78
C LEU A 177 -17.17 -6.89 -8.32
N CYS A 178 -16.70 -7.94 -7.63
CA CYS A 178 -16.97 -9.33 -7.99
C CYS A 178 -18.46 -9.65 -8.02
N TYR A 179 -19.21 -9.24 -6.98
CA TYR A 179 -20.66 -9.45 -6.91
C TYR A 179 -21.40 -8.84 -8.11
N TYR A 180 -21.13 -7.57 -8.43
CA TYR A 180 -21.81 -6.90 -9.54
C TYR A 180 -21.37 -7.43 -10.91
N LEU A 181 -20.10 -7.83 -11.08
CA LEU A 181 -19.64 -8.46 -12.32
C LEU A 181 -20.33 -9.82 -12.54
N LEU A 182 -20.46 -10.64 -11.49
CA LEU A 182 -21.17 -11.91 -11.57
C LEU A 182 -22.65 -11.71 -11.90
N LYS A 183 -23.33 -10.76 -11.22
CA LYS A 183 -24.73 -10.43 -11.47
C LYS A 183 -25.00 -9.98 -12.91
N ARG A 184 -24.08 -9.21 -13.51
CA ARG A 184 -24.19 -8.79 -14.92
C ARG A 184 -23.89 -9.94 -15.89
N LYS A 185 -22.96 -10.83 -15.56
CA LYS A 185 -22.65 -12.03 -16.38
C LYS A 185 -23.81 -13.02 -16.42
N THR A 186 -24.61 -13.12 -15.35
CA THR A 186 -25.82 -13.96 -15.31
C THR A 186 -27.03 -13.34 -16.03
N GLY A 187 -26.92 -12.11 -16.54
CA GLY A 187 -27.95 -11.42 -17.32
C GLY A 187 -27.83 -11.60 -18.84
N ILE A 188 -27.05 -12.59 -19.31
CA ILE A 188 -27.03 -12.97 -20.73
C ILE A 188 -28.43 -13.52 -21.07
N HIS A 189 -29.08 -12.84 -22.01
CA HIS A 189 -30.34 -13.21 -22.67
C HIS A 189 -30.45 -14.73 -22.84
N ARG A 190 -31.49 -15.31 -22.21
CA ARG A 190 -32.10 -16.52 -22.76
C ARG A 190 -32.85 -16.10 -24.02
N PRO A 191 -32.61 -16.73 -25.20
CA PRO A 191 -33.57 -16.67 -26.29
C PRO A 191 -34.91 -17.29 -25.86
#